data_AF-A0A2N2J542-F1
#
_entry.id   AF-A0A2N2J542-F1
#
_cell.length_a   1.000
_cell.length_b   1.000
_cell.length_c   1.000
_cell.angle_alpha   90.00
_cell.angle_beta   90.00
_cell.angle_gamma   90.00
#
_symmetry.space_group_name_H-M   'P 1'
#
loop_
_entity.id
_entity.type
_entity.pdbx_description
1 polymer ?
#
loop_
_entity_poly.entity_id
_entity_poly.type
_entity_poly.pdbx_seq_one_letter_code
_entity_poly.pdbx_strand_id
1 'polypeptide(L)'
;MTEIIFDENEDWEERILCSDESCIGTIGPDGKCRECGKPYDGKLPEGKVLESVHERVPEEKVSIDTQPDDDWETRVLCPDGSCIGVIGPDGKCKECGKSL
;
A
#
# COMPACT_ATOMS: atom_id res chain seq x y z
N MET A 1 19.15 -11.55 1.52
CA MET A 1 18.16 -12.09 0.56
C MET A 1 16.84 -11.94 1.29
N THR A 2 16.06 -10.92 0.95
CA THR A 2 14.84 -10.58 1.69
C THR A 2 13.85 -11.71 1.49
N GLU A 3 13.65 -12.51 2.54
CA GLU A 3 12.62 -13.55 2.54
C GLU A 3 11.28 -12.81 2.55
N ILE A 4 10.62 -12.81 1.40
CA ILE A 4 9.25 -12.32 1.29
C ILE A 4 8.42 -13.32 2.08
N ILE A 5 7.99 -12.92 3.28
CA ILE A 5 7.04 -13.69 4.07
C ILE A 5 5.71 -13.62 3.31
N PHE A 6 5.50 -14.55 2.39
CA PHE A 6 4.17 -14.82 1.87
C PHE A 6 3.44 -15.51 3.01
N ASP A 7 2.69 -14.74 3.80
CA ASP A 7 1.68 -15.36 4.64
C ASP A 7 0.66 -15.98 3.67
N GLU A 8 0.75 -17.31 3.49
CA GLU A 8 -0.16 -18.05 2.59
C GLU A 8 -1.64 -17.91 3.02
N ASN A 9 -1.88 -17.39 4.23
CA ASN A 9 -3.20 -17.08 4.78
C ASN A 9 -3.56 -15.60 4.67
N GLU A 10 -2.85 -14.81 3.86
CA GLU A 10 -3.25 -13.44 3.62
C GLU A 10 -4.48 -13.49 2.70
N ASP A 11 -5.66 -13.30 3.29
CA ASP A 11 -6.99 -13.45 2.67
C ASP A 11 -7.28 -12.41 1.56
N TRP A 12 -6.34 -12.18 0.65
CA TRP A 12 -6.49 -11.29 -0.51
C TRP A 12 -7.63 -11.73 -1.41
N GLU A 13 -7.84 -13.05 -1.54
CA GLU A 13 -8.90 -13.64 -2.36
C GLU A 13 -10.30 -13.45 -1.77
N GLU A 14 -10.41 -13.16 -0.47
CA GLU A 14 -11.70 -12.92 0.20
C GLU A 14 -12.13 -11.44 0.17
N ARG A 15 -11.26 -10.53 -0.28
CA ARG A 15 -11.56 -9.10 -0.33
C ARG A 15 -12.43 -8.77 -1.54
N ILE A 16 -13.63 -8.32 -1.26
CA ILE A 16 -14.56 -7.82 -2.28
C ILE A 16 -14.35 -6.32 -2.47
N LEU A 17 -14.13 -5.88 -3.71
CA LEU A 17 -14.06 -4.46 -4.07
C LEU A 17 -15.46 -3.82 -4.09
N CYS A 18 -15.52 -2.52 -3.82
CA CYS A 18 -16.75 -1.77 -3.94
C CYS A 18 -17.35 -1.87 -5.34
N SER A 19 -18.68 -1.96 -5.44
CA SER A 19 -19.39 -1.96 -6.73
C SER A 19 -19.29 -0.63 -7.49
N ASP A 20 -18.77 0.41 -6.86
CA ASP A 20 -18.55 1.72 -7.47
C ASP A 20 -17.14 1.79 -8.04
N GLU A 21 -17.03 1.95 -9.36
CA GLU A 21 -15.77 1.96 -10.11
C GLU A 21 -14.86 3.15 -9.76
N SER A 22 -15.42 4.21 -9.15
CA SER A 22 -14.66 5.37 -8.67
C SER A 22 -14.20 5.22 -7.22
N CYS A 23 -14.66 4.18 -6.51
CA CYS A 23 -14.34 3.94 -5.12
C CYS A 23 -13.24 2.87 -4.99
N ILE A 24 -12.14 3.23 -4.33
CA ILE A 24 -11.02 2.32 -4.05
C ILE A 24 -11.27 1.36 -2.86
N GLY A 25 -12.46 1.40 -2.27
CA GLY A 25 -12.77 0.70 -1.03
C GLY A 25 -13.10 -0.78 -1.19
N THR A 26 -13.02 -1.52 -0.07
CA THR A 26 -13.46 -2.92 0.04
C THR A 26 -14.74 -3.04 0.87
N ILE A 27 -15.47 -4.14 0.67
CA ILE A 27 -16.70 -4.45 1.40
C ILE A 27 -16.35 -5.08 2.74
N GLY A 28 -16.86 -4.49 3.82
CA GLY A 28 -16.74 -5.02 5.18
C GLY A 28 -17.73 -6.16 5.45
N PRO A 29 -17.58 -6.84 6.60
CA PRO A 29 -18.48 -7.92 7.02
C PRO A 29 -19.94 -7.46 7.18
N ASP A 30 -20.15 -6.15 7.39
CA ASP A 30 -21.46 -5.50 7.49
C ASP A 30 -22.19 -5.38 6.13
N GLY A 31 -21.57 -5.84 5.04
CA GLY A 31 -22.10 -5.71 3.68
C GLY A 31 -22.12 -4.28 3.17
N LYS A 32 -21.22 -3.42 3.66
CA LYS A 32 -21.06 -2.03 3.23
C LYS A 32 -19.61 -1.75 2.88
N CYS A 33 -19.39 -0.86 1.92
CA CYS A 33 -18.04 -0.36 1.60
C CYS A 33 -17.48 0.44 2.77
N ARG A 34 -16.21 0.19 3.14
CA ARG A 34 -15.53 0.87 4.25
C ARG A 34 -15.21 2.35 3.98
N GLU A 35 -15.11 2.73 2.70
CA GLU A 35 -14.78 4.10 2.28
C GLU A 35 -16.03 4.94 2.03
N CYS A 36 -16.94 4.45 1.19
CA CYS A 36 -18.11 5.23 0.76
C CYS A 36 -19.42 4.86 1.49
N GLY A 37 -19.44 3.79 2.28
CA GLY A 37 -20.62 3.35 3.04
C GLY A 37 -21.76 2.76 2.22
N LYS A 38 -21.61 2.66 0.88
CA LYS A 38 -22.64 2.09 0.00
C LYS A 38 -22.89 0.62 0.35
N PRO A 39 -24.16 0.17 0.37
CA PRO A 39 -24.48 -1.24 0.56
C PRO A 39 -24.00 -2.05 -0.65
N TYR A 40 -23.48 -3.24 -0.36
CA TYR A 40 -23.13 -4.22 -1.38
C TYR A 40 -24.34 -5.11 -1.67
N ASP A 41 -24.76 -5.18 -2.93
CA ASP A 41 -25.94 -5.96 -3.37
C ASP A 41 -25.58 -7.42 -3.73
N GLY A 42 -24.28 -7.75 -3.78
CA GLY A 42 -23.79 -9.07 -4.11
C GLY A 42 -23.78 -10.05 -2.93
N LYS A 43 -23.59 -11.34 -3.24
CA LYS A 43 -23.41 -12.37 -2.20
C LYS A 43 -22.02 -12.24 -1.58
N LEU A 44 -21.96 -11.98 -0.28
CA LEU A 44 -20.72 -12.08 0.49
C LEU A 44 -20.34 -13.57 0.66
N PRO A 45 -19.05 -13.94 0.62
CA PRO A 45 -18.62 -15.27 1.01
C PRO A 45 -19.01 -15.52 2.46
N GLU A 46 -19.65 -16.65 2.72
CA GLU A 46 -20.00 -17.11 4.06
C GLU A 46 -18.72 -17.68 4.73
N GLY A 47 -17.83 -16.78 5.18
CA GLY A 47 -16.49 -17.11 5.69
C GLY A 47 -16.18 -16.46 7.05
N LYS A 48 -16.50 -17.20 8.13
CA LYS A 48 -15.93 -17.15 9.49
C LYS A 48 -15.77 -15.80 10.21
N VAL A 49 -16.83 -15.41 10.92
CA VAL A 49 -16.69 -14.77 12.24
C VAL A 49 -16.23 -15.80 13.27
N LEU A 50 -14.97 -16.24 13.21
CA LEU A 50 -14.40 -17.11 14.25
C LEU A 50 -13.12 -16.46 14.80
N GLU A 51 -13.30 -15.89 15.98
CA GLU A 51 -12.31 -15.53 17.00
C GLU A 51 -10.85 -15.57 16.55
N SER A 52 -10.35 -14.40 16.13
CA SER A 52 -8.92 -14.11 16.13
C SER A 52 -8.45 -14.01 17.59
N VAL A 53 -8.11 -15.15 18.19
CA VAL A 53 -7.09 -15.16 19.25
C VAL A 53 -5.76 -15.07 18.52
N HIS A 54 -5.36 -13.84 18.23
CA HIS A 54 -4.00 -13.53 17.83
C HIS A 54 -3.09 -13.87 19.02
N GLU A 55 -2.56 -15.10 19.03
CA GLU A 55 -1.51 -15.52 19.94
C GLU A 55 -0.31 -14.60 19.69
N ARG A 56 -0.10 -13.69 20.64
CA ARG A 56 0.93 -12.67 20.63
C ARG A 56 2.28 -13.36 20.68
N VAL A 57 2.93 -13.52 19.53
CA VAL A 57 4.32 -13.97 19.49
C VAL A 57 5.18 -12.82 20.06
N PRO A 58 6.10 -13.07 21.01
CA PRO A 58 6.82 -12.01 21.68
C PRO A 58 7.65 -11.18 20.71
N GLU A 59 7.58 -9.87 20.91
CA GLU A 59 8.35 -8.82 20.25
C GLU A 59 9.86 -9.10 20.33
N GLU A 60 10.42 -9.81 19.35
CA GLU A 60 11.85 -9.73 19.10
C GLU A 60 12.12 -8.49 18.27
N LYS A 61 12.71 -7.50 18.92
CA LYS A 61 13.09 -6.20 18.36
C LYS A 61 14.09 -6.41 17.22
N VAL A 62 13.58 -6.59 16.00
CA VAL A 62 14.37 -6.42 14.80
C VAL A 62 14.78 -4.96 14.77
N SER A 63 16.07 -4.75 15.00
CA SER A 63 16.69 -3.44 14.96
C SER A 63 16.62 -2.97 13.51
N ILE A 64 15.64 -2.12 13.22
CA ILE A 64 15.61 -1.33 11.99
C ILE A 64 16.92 -0.54 11.98
N ASP A 65 17.82 -0.95 11.10
CA ASP A 65 18.96 -0.15 10.71
C ASP A 65 18.38 1.17 10.21
N THR A 66 18.42 2.16 11.08
CA THR A 66 18.06 3.54 10.76
C THR A 66 19.18 4.06 9.87
N GLN A 67 19.24 3.57 8.63
CA GLN A 67 19.85 4.38 7.60
C GLN A 67 18.99 5.64 7.54
N PRO A 68 19.58 6.83 7.66
CA PRO A 68 18.83 8.05 7.49
C PRO A 68 18.22 7.98 6.09
N ASP A 69 16.90 7.90 6.05
CA ASP A 69 16.07 8.08 4.86
C ASP A 69 16.20 9.57 4.45
N ASP A 70 17.42 10.10 4.29
CA ASP A 70 17.71 11.50 3.95
C ASP A 70 17.39 11.78 2.46
N ASP A 71 17.12 10.71 1.71
CA ASP A 71 16.96 10.76 0.26
C ASP A 71 15.53 11.13 -0.17
N TRP A 72 14.49 11.07 0.69
CA TRP A 72 13.14 11.50 0.27
C TRP A 72 12.93 13.01 0.39
N GLU A 73 13.43 13.66 1.46
CA GLU A 73 13.32 15.12 1.68
C GLU A 73 14.11 15.93 0.62
N THR A 74 15.17 15.33 0.08
CA THR A 74 16.12 16.00 -0.83
C THR A 74 15.81 15.76 -2.32
N ARG A 75 14.84 14.91 -2.65
CA ARG A 75 14.41 14.64 -4.02
C ARG A 75 13.63 15.82 -4.59
N VAL A 76 14.15 16.39 -5.67
CA VAL A 76 13.49 17.45 -6.44
C VAL A 76 12.94 16.85 -7.73
N LEU A 77 11.65 17.06 -8.03
CA LEU A 77 11.04 16.66 -9.30
C LEU A 77 11.52 17.54 -10.46
N CYS A 78 11.60 16.96 -11.65
CA CYS A 78 11.98 17.69 -12.86
C CYS A 78 10.98 18.84 -13.16
N PRO A 79 11.44 20.05 -13.53
CA PRO A 79 10.55 21.20 -13.78
C PRO A 79 9.74 21.13 -15.08
N ASP A 80 9.97 20.11 -15.92
CA ASP A 80 9.43 20.03 -17.28
C ASP A 80 7.94 19.64 -17.33
N GLY A 81 7.33 19.31 -16.18
CA GLY A 81 5.90 18.99 -16.02
C GLY A 81 5.42 17.70 -16.70
N SER A 82 6.02 17.31 -17.82
CA SER A 82 5.80 16.05 -18.55
C SER A 82 6.80 14.95 -18.18
N CYS A 83 7.87 15.30 -17.46
CA CYS A 83 8.90 14.37 -17.04
C CYS A 83 8.64 13.88 -15.61
N ILE A 84 8.59 12.56 -15.42
CA ILE A 84 8.43 11.91 -14.11
C ILE A 84 9.73 11.78 -13.30
N GLY A 85 10.85 12.28 -13.85
CA GLY A 85 12.17 12.11 -13.25
C GLY A 85 12.46 13.05 -12.08
N VAL A 86 13.50 12.70 -11.32
CA VAL A 86 14.08 13.53 -10.24
C VAL A 86 15.42 14.12 -10.65
N ILE A 87 15.77 15.25 -10.06
CA ILE A 87 17.06 15.92 -10.23
C ILE A 87 18.14 15.15 -9.46
N GLY A 88 19.19 14.76 -10.15
CA GLY A 88 20.38 14.14 -9.56
C GLY A 88 21.31 15.19 -8.92
N PRO A 89 22.34 14.73 -8.18
CA PRO A 89 23.33 15.63 -7.55
C PRO A 89 24.09 16.49 -8.57
N ASP A 90 24.17 16.07 -9.83
CA ASP A 90 24.75 16.83 -10.94
C ASP A 90 23.88 18.02 -11.41
N GLY A 91 22.72 18.26 -10.78
CA GLY A 91 21.78 19.32 -11.15
C GLY A 91 21.01 19.04 -12.43
N LYS A 92 20.99 17.78 -12.89
CA LYS A 92 20.28 17.33 -14.10
C LYS A 92 19.26 16.26 -13.77
N CYS A 93 18.14 16.29 -14.48
CA CYS A 93 17.14 15.23 -14.41
C CYS A 93 17.73 13.90 -14.91
N LYS A 94 17.53 12.82 -14.14
CA LYS A 94 18.04 11.48 -14.46
C LYS A 94 17.38 10.85 -15.70
N GLU A 95 16.18 11.28 -16.05
CA GLU A 95 15.42 10.73 -17.18
C GLU A 95 15.64 11.51 -18.48
N CYS A 96 15.44 12.84 -18.43
CA CYS A 96 15.46 13.67 -19.63
C CYS A 96 16.75 14.49 -19.81
N GLY A 97 17.65 14.50 -18.82
CA GLY A 97 18.93 15.22 -18.87
C GLY A 97 18.83 16.75 -18.76
N LYS A 98 17.61 17.31 -18.66
CA LYS A 98 17.39 18.76 -18.49
C LYS A 98 17.97 19.21 -17.15
N SER A 99 18.65 20.35 -17.18
CA SER A 99 19.15 20.98 -15.95
C SER A 99 18.02 21.79 -15.31
N LEU A 100 18.09 21.99 -13.99
CA LEU A 100 17.19 22.91 -13.30
C LEU A 100 17.31 24.34 -13.88
#